data_AF-A0AAW7XBZ3-F1
#
_entry.id   AF-A0AAW7XBZ3-F1
#
_cell.length_a   1.000
_cell.length_b   1.000
_cell.length_c   1.000
_cell.angle_alpha   90.00
_cell.angle_beta   90.00
_cell.angle_gamma   90.00
#
_symmetry.space_group_name_H-M   'P 1'
#
loop_
_entity.id
_entity.type
_entity.pdbx_description
1 polymer ?
#
loop_
_entity_poly.entity_id
_entity_poly.type
_entity_poly.pdbx_seq_one_letter_code
_entity_poly.pdbx_strand_id
1 'polypeptide(L)'
;TSIQYDFNIFYSEKSVAYRNYSLINLMKSFGNIHNNIDKVMDLYFMMCSVSITCQQLSKAFLFFANDGTHPLNQQQILIPSRNRRINAI
;
A
#
# COMPACT_ATOMS: atom_id res chain seq x y z
N THR A 1 13.36 -15.66 -5.31
CA THR A 1 12.95 -15.00 -4.05
C THR A 1 11.63 -14.30 -4.27
N SER A 2 10.54 -14.84 -3.73
CA SER A 2 9.19 -14.26 -3.84
C SER A 2 8.97 -13.17 -2.79
N ILE A 3 8.05 -12.25 -3.06
CA ILE A 3 7.54 -11.27 -2.08
C ILE A 3 6.58 -12.02 -1.16
N GLN A 4 6.66 -11.79 0.16
CA GLN A 4 5.86 -12.49 1.17
C GLN A 4 5.28 -11.49 2.19
N TYR A 5 4.30 -11.96 2.96
CA TYR A 5 3.77 -11.23 4.11
C TYR A 5 4.42 -11.73 5.40
N ASP A 6 4.75 -10.81 6.32
CA ASP A 6 5.19 -11.11 7.67
C ASP A 6 4.02 -11.06 8.65
N PHE A 7 3.46 -12.23 8.98
CA PHE A 7 2.32 -12.31 9.89
C PHE A 7 2.65 -11.86 11.31
N ASN A 8 3.93 -11.88 11.73
CA ASN A 8 4.29 -11.35 13.05
C ASN A 8 4.07 -9.83 13.09
N ILE A 9 4.44 -9.13 12.00
CA ILE A 9 4.17 -7.68 11.86
C ILE A 9 2.67 -7.43 11.78
N PHE A 10 1.92 -8.21 11.00
CA PHE A 10 0.47 -8.10 10.91
C PHE A 10 -0.21 -8.16 12.30
N TYR A 11 0.09 -9.22 13.08
CA TYR A 11 -0.53 -9.39 14.40
C TYR A 11 -0.02 -8.36 15.41
N SER A 12 1.27 -7.99 15.32
CA SER A 12 1.86 -6.94 16.17
C SER A 12 1.14 -5.62 15.97
N GLU A 13 1.01 -5.15 14.72
CA GLU A 13 0.31 -3.90 14.40
C GLU A 13 -1.14 -3.93 14.83
N LYS A 14 -1.86 -5.03 14.52
CA LYS A 14 -3.27 -5.20 14.87
C LYS A 14 -3.51 -5.13 16.38
N SER A 15 -2.58 -5.65 17.20
CA SER A 15 -2.72 -5.69 18.66
C SER A 15 -2.70 -4.31 19.34
N VAL A 16 -2.13 -3.29 18.69
CA VAL A 16 -1.96 -1.94 19.23
C VAL A 16 -2.56 -0.84 18.34
N ALA A 17 -3.45 -1.21 17.41
CA ALA A 17 -3.96 -0.33 16.35
C ALA A 17 -5.00 0.73 16.79
N TYR A 18 -5.05 1.12 18.06
CA TYR A 18 -6.06 2.05 18.61
C TYR A 18 -6.19 3.36 17.81
N ARG A 19 -5.05 3.93 17.38
CA ARG A 19 -5.03 5.16 16.58
C ARG A 19 -5.67 4.96 15.20
N ASN A 20 -5.32 3.88 14.52
CA ASN A 20 -5.85 3.59 13.20
C ASN A 20 -7.35 3.29 13.26
N TYR A 21 -7.79 2.56 14.30
CA TYR A 21 -9.21 2.34 14.57
C TYR A 21 -9.98 3.63 14.86
N SER A 22 -9.39 4.58 15.58
CA SER A 22 -9.99 5.92 15.79
C SER A 22 -10.14 6.67 14.46
N LEU A 23 -9.07 6.72 13.64
CA LEU A 23 -9.07 7.41 12.35
C LEU A 23 -10.08 6.82 11.36
N ILE A 24 -10.18 5.49 11.27
CA ILE A 24 -11.13 4.87 10.34
C ILE A 24 -12.59 5.08 10.78
N ASN A 25 -12.87 5.11 12.08
CA ASN A 25 -14.20 5.47 12.57
C ASN A 25 -14.55 6.93 12.27
N LEU A 26 -13.58 7.85 12.40
CA LEU A 26 -13.74 9.24 12.00
C LEU A 26 -14.00 9.38 10.49
N MET A 27 -13.24 8.68 9.66
CA MET A 27 -13.47 8.68 8.21
C MET A 27 -14.85 8.10 7.86
N LYS A 28 -15.29 7.07 8.58
CA LYS A 28 -16.61 6.47 8.42
C LYS A 28 -17.74 7.40 8.83
N SER A 29 -17.60 8.18 9.91
CA SER A 29 -18.63 9.13 10.34
C SER A 29 -18.84 10.27 9.32
N PHE A 30 -17.80 10.62 8.56
CA PHE A 30 -17.91 11.55 7.43
C PHE A 30 -18.38 10.91 6.11
N GLY A 31 -18.75 9.62 6.12
CA GLY A 31 -19.23 8.92 4.93
C GLY A 31 -18.14 8.56 3.91
N ASN A 32 -16.85 8.58 4.28
CA ASN A 32 -15.77 8.18 3.37
C ASN A 32 -15.62 6.66 3.26
N ILE A 33 -15.94 5.93 4.33
CA ILE A 33 -15.78 4.46 4.42
C ILE A 33 -17.13 3.77 4.58
N HIS A 34 -17.59 3.10 3.54
CA HIS A 34 -18.87 2.38 3.55
C HIS A 34 -18.71 0.93 4.01
N ASN A 35 -17.55 0.32 3.81
CA ASN A 35 -17.25 -1.07 4.15
C ASN A 35 -17.19 -1.33 5.67
N ASN A 36 -17.21 -2.61 6.04
CA ASN A 36 -16.94 -3.05 7.41
C ASN A 36 -15.51 -2.66 7.82
N ILE A 37 -15.37 -2.04 8.99
CA ILE A 37 -14.11 -1.47 9.47
C ILE A 37 -13.04 -2.55 9.62
N ASP A 38 -13.37 -3.69 10.25
CA ASP A 38 -12.38 -4.74 10.51
C ASP A 38 -11.81 -5.33 9.22
N LYS A 39 -12.63 -5.47 8.17
CA LYS A 39 -12.15 -5.91 6.85
C LYS A 39 -11.18 -4.91 6.21
N VAL A 40 -11.45 -3.61 6.36
CA VAL A 40 -10.57 -2.56 5.83
C VAL A 40 -9.27 -2.51 6.64
N MET A 41 -9.35 -2.65 7.95
CA MET A 41 -8.20 -2.67 8.84
C MET A 41 -7.32 -3.91 8.61
N ASP A 42 -7.91 -5.09 8.43
CA ASP A 42 -7.16 -6.31 8.07
C ASP A 42 -6.42 -6.14 6.75
N LEU A 43 -7.06 -5.55 5.73
CA LEU A 43 -6.36 -5.23 4.48
C LEU A 43 -5.21 -4.23 4.70
N TYR A 44 -5.42 -3.21 5.53
CA TYR A 44 -4.40 -2.22 5.86
C TYR A 44 -3.16 -2.87 6.52
N PHE A 45 -3.35 -3.70 7.56
CA PHE A 45 -2.25 -4.39 8.21
C PHE A 45 -1.55 -5.37 7.27
N MET A 46 -2.29 -6.05 6.39
CA MET A 46 -1.69 -6.93 5.37
C MET A 46 -0.79 -6.15 4.40
N MET A 47 -1.16 -4.92 4.03
CA MET A 47 -0.32 -4.07 3.17
C MET A 47 0.95 -3.61 3.90
N CYS A 48 0.84 -3.27 5.18
CA CYS A 48 1.99 -2.86 6.02
C CYS A 48 2.93 -4.03 6.34
N SER A 49 2.42 -5.27 6.33
CA SER A 49 3.21 -6.46 6.62
C SER A 49 3.94 -7.05 5.40
N VAL A 50 3.95 -6.38 4.25
CA VAL A 50 4.69 -6.85 3.06
C VAL A 50 6.20 -6.81 3.34
N SER A 51 6.86 -7.97 3.28
CA SER A 51 8.30 -8.13 3.50
C SER A 51 9.03 -8.27 2.17
N ILE A 52 9.89 -7.29 1.88
CA ILE A 52 10.66 -7.17 0.63
C ILE A 52 12.06 -6.66 0.88
N THR A 53 13.01 -7.08 0.04
CA THR A 53 14.37 -6.53 0.04
C THR A 53 14.43 -5.19 -0.70
N CYS A 54 15.47 -4.39 -0.43
CA CYS A 54 15.72 -3.14 -1.15
C CYS A 54 15.80 -3.35 -2.68
N GLN A 55 16.39 -4.47 -3.13
CA GLN A 55 16.46 -4.81 -4.55
C GLN A 55 15.08 -5.12 -5.15
N GLN A 56 14.20 -5.80 -4.41
CA GLN A 56 12.84 -6.06 -4.86
C GLN A 56 12.02 -4.78 -4.90
N LEU A 57 12.17 -3.91 -3.89
CA LEU A 57 11.52 -2.61 -3.82
C LEU A 57 11.90 -1.74 -5.01
N SER A 58 13.20 -1.59 -5.30
CA SER A 58 13.67 -0.75 -6.41
C SER A 58 13.16 -1.24 -7.77
N LYS A 59 13.11 -2.56 -7.97
CA LYS A 59 12.54 -3.17 -9.19
C LYS A 59 11.03 -2.93 -9.29
N ALA A 60 10.29 -3.12 -8.19
CA ALA A 60 8.84 -2.93 -8.18
C ALA A 60 8.45 -1.46 -8.44
N PHE A 61 9.30 -0.50 -8.06
CA PHE A 61 9.03 0.93 -8.19
C PHE A 61 9.66 1.56 -9.44
N LEU A 62 10.36 0.76 -10.26
CA LEU A 62 11.15 1.27 -11.39
C LEU A 62 10.32 2.06 -12.40
N PHE A 63 9.05 1.70 -12.60
CA PHE A 63 8.15 2.40 -13.52
C PHE A 63 7.84 3.85 -13.06
N PHE A 64 7.97 4.17 -11.77
CA PHE A 64 7.77 5.53 -11.27
C PHE A 64 8.81 6.50 -11.84
N ALA A 65 10.03 6.02 -12.11
CA ALA A 65 11.10 6.80 -12.70
C ALA A 65 10.96 6.99 -14.23
N ASN A 66 10.01 6.30 -14.86
CA ASN A 66 9.85 6.28 -16.33
C ASN A 66 8.38 6.56 -16.73
N ASP A 67 7.82 7.66 -16.19
CA ASP A 67 6.47 8.16 -16.52
C ASP A 67 5.33 7.12 -16.41
N GLY A 68 5.48 6.12 -15.54
CA GLY A 68 4.49 5.08 -15.34
C GLY A 68 4.69 3.82 -16.21
N THR A 69 5.74 3.77 -17.02
CA THR A 69 6.04 2.66 -17.94
C THR A 69 7.23 1.85 -17.44
N HIS A 70 7.09 0.53 -17.36
CA HIS A 70 8.17 -0.34 -16.95
C HIS A 70 9.23 -0.44 -18.08
N PRO A 71 10.51 -0.06 -17.82
CA PRO A 71 11.47 0.20 -18.89
C PRO A 71 11.98 -1.06 -19.61
N LEU A 72 11.94 -2.24 -18.96
CA LEU A 72 12.49 -3.47 -19.55
C LEU A 72 11.55 -4.16 -20.54
N ASN A 73 10.24 -3.96 -20.38
CA ASN A 73 9.21 -4.65 -21.17
C ASN A 73 8.21 -3.68 -21.83
N GLN A 74 8.42 -2.36 -21.66
CA GLN A 74 7.58 -1.29 -22.19
C GLN A 74 6.11 -1.37 -21.76
N GLN A 75 5.81 -2.11 -20.69
CA GLN A 75 4.46 -2.21 -20.17
C GLN A 75 4.08 -0.93 -19.44
N GLN A 76 3.00 -0.29 -19.86
CA GLN A 76 2.44 0.84 -19.13
C GLN A 76 1.68 0.35 -17.90
N ILE A 77 2.19 0.70 -16.71
CA ILE A 77 1.59 0.36 -15.41
C ILE A 77 0.68 1.50 -14.95
N LEU A 78 1.12 2.75 -15.13
CA LEU A 78 0.35 3.95 -14.86
C LEU A 78 0.37 4.89 -16.06
N ILE A 79 -0.70 5.67 -16.22
CA ILE A 79 -0.66 6.81 -17.14
C ILE A 79 0.25 7.93 -16.58
N PRO A 80 0.94 8.71 -17.42
CA PRO A 80 1.94 9.68 -16.96
C PRO A 80 1.40 10.73 -15.98
N SER A 81 0.15 11.16 -16.14
CA SER A 81 -0.48 12.12 -15.21
C SER A 81 -0.66 11.56 -13.80
N ARG A 82 -1.03 10.28 -13.68
CA ARG A 82 -1.13 9.59 -12.38
C ARG A 82 0.23 9.37 -11.76
N ASN A 83 1.22 8.97 -12.59
CA ASN A 83 2.59 8.79 -12.13
C ASN A 83 3.16 10.08 -11.53
N ARG A 84 3.04 11.20 -12.25
CA ARG A 84 3.48 12.51 -11.77
C ARG A 84 2.77 12.94 -10.49
N ARG A 85 1.46 12.68 -10.38
CA ARG A 85 0.71 12.97 -9.16
C ARG A 85 1.22 12.18 -7.96
N ILE A 86 1.55 10.90 -8.15
CA ILE A 86 2.08 10.05 -7.07
C ILE A 86 3.49 10.49 -6.66
N ASN A 87 4.36 10.79 -7.64
CA ASN A 87 5.73 11.27 -7.37
C ASN A 87 5.79 12.66 -6.69
N ALA A 88 4.68 13.39 -6.64
CA ALA A 88 4.61 14.73 -6.04
C ALA A 88 4.09 14.75 -4.59
N ILE A 89 3.76 13.58 -4.03
CA ILE A 89 3.36 13.40 -2.62
C ILE A 89 4.63 13.26 -1.77
#